data_AF-A0A7K2XT73-F1
#
_entry.id   AF-A0A7K2XT73-F1
#
_cell.length_a   1.000
_cell.length_b   1.000
_cell.length_c   1.000
_cell.angle_alpha   90.00
_cell.angle_beta   90.00
_cell.angle_gamma   90.00
#
_symmetry.space_group_name_H-M   'P 1'
#
loop_
_entity.id
_entity.type
_entity.pdbx_description
1 polymer ?
#
loop_
_entity_poly.entity_id
_entity_poly.type
_entity_poly.pdbx_seq_one_letter_code
_entity_poly.pdbx_strand_id
1 'polypeptide(L)'
;MSAGIALHFDRVSTKGSHNDLRLRIGSYRQKCDSYYIGLDEEPAARGGLGARLARLLDQWSSQIAALRKVGGVAYLPFDFSDQCTAWLRVSSEDGQAAEVQAGWSRIEGWGVAPSDYLAVAARVQDFAPIPRAHVQCSLNDLAAQIDANRSALAATGP
;
A
#
# COMPACT_ATOMS: atom_id res chain seq x y z
N MET A 1 -7.05 12.90 23.56
CA MET A 1 -7.29 11.44 23.37
C MET A 1 -6.55 11.05 22.11
N SER A 2 -5.60 10.12 22.22
CA SER A 2 -4.67 9.80 21.12
C SER A 2 -5.45 9.20 19.94
N ALA A 3 -5.66 9.98 18.88
CA ALA A 3 -6.36 9.58 17.66
C ALA A 3 -5.41 8.74 16.79
N GLY A 4 -5.10 7.53 17.24
CA GLY A 4 -4.09 6.67 16.61
C GLY A 4 -4.48 6.27 15.19
N ILE A 5 -3.65 6.62 14.22
CA ILE A 5 -3.87 6.30 12.81
C ILE A 5 -3.28 4.92 12.52
N ALA A 6 -4.18 3.95 12.40
CA ALA A 6 -3.86 2.53 12.46
C ALA A 6 -3.61 1.89 11.08
N LEU A 7 -2.88 2.55 10.17
CA LEU A 7 -2.41 1.90 8.95
C LEU A 7 -1.14 1.08 9.27
N HIS A 8 -1.29 -0.21 9.49
CA HIS A 8 -0.12 -1.09 9.64
C HIS A 8 0.00 -2.01 8.43
N PHE A 9 1.19 -2.04 7.86
CA PHE A 9 1.55 -2.98 6.81
C PHE A 9 2.84 -3.69 7.24
N ASP A 10 2.70 -4.96 7.61
CA ASP A 10 3.76 -5.73 8.25
C ASP A 10 3.90 -7.12 7.64
N ARG A 11 5.12 -7.65 7.66
CA ARG A 11 5.42 -9.02 7.28
C ARG A 11 5.14 -9.92 8.49
N VAL A 12 4.22 -10.87 8.35
CA VAL A 12 3.82 -11.81 9.41
C VAL A 12 4.52 -13.17 9.30
N SER A 13 5.25 -13.42 8.21
CA SER A 13 6.04 -14.63 7.99
C SER A 13 7.28 -14.34 7.14
N THR A 14 8.42 -14.95 7.50
CA THR A 14 9.68 -14.81 6.76
C THR A 14 9.82 -15.76 5.57
N LYS A 15 8.86 -16.66 5.33
CA LYS A 15 8.93 -17.60 4.19
C LYS A 15 8.62 -16.97 2.84
N GLY A 16 7.94 -15.83 2.81
CA GLY A 16 7.48 -15.23 1.55
C GLY A 16 6.29 -15.98 0.94
N SER A 17 5.74 -15.42 -0.14
CA SER A 17 4.75 -16.03 -1.04
C SER A 17 3.29 -15.76 -0.69
N HIS A 18 2.69 -16.55 0.20
CA HIS A 18 1.26 -16.47 0.49
C HIS A 18 0.99 -16.20 1.96
N ASN A 19 0.00 -15.34 2.24
CA ASN A 19 -0.49 -15.02 3.58
C ASN A 19 0.63 -14.55 4.54
N ASP A 20 1.67 -13.95 4.00
CA ASP A 20 2.90 -13.59 4.68
C ASP A 20 3.02 -12.08 4.94
N LEU A 21 2.09 -11.29 4.39
CA LEU A 21 1.88 -9.88 4.70
C LEU A 21 0.57 -9.68 5.44
N ARG A 22 0.46 -8.55 6.15
CA ARG A 22 -0.77 -8.13 6.81
C ARG A 22 -0.98 -6.64 6.67
N LEU A 23 -2.15 -6.28 6.16
CA LEU A 23 -2.69 -4.93 6.23
C LEU A 23 -3.64 -4.81 7.42
N ARG A 24 -3.55 -3.70 8.16
CA ARG A 24 -4.55 -3.27 9.13
C ARG A 24 -4.94 -1.83 8.85
N ILE A 25 -6.23 -1.54 8.91
CA ILE A 25 -6.80 -0.19 8.80
C ILE A 25 -8.06 -0.11 9.67
N GLY A 26 -8.06 0.77 10.68
CA GLY A 26 -9.13 0.79 11.68
C GLY A 26 -9.31 -0.58 12.33
N SER A 27 -10.52 -1.15 12.23
CA SER A 27 -10.82 -2.51 12.70
C SER A 27 -10.60 -3.60 11.65
N TYR A 28 -10.37 -3.23 10.39
CA TYR A 28 -10.16 -4.16 9.29
C TYR A 28 -8.75 -4.75 9.31
N ARG A 29 -8.65 -6.04 9.00
CA ARG A 29 -7.39 -6.79 8.90
C ARG A 29 -7.48 -7.76 7.73
N GLN A 30 -6.44 -7.79 6.91
CA GLN A 30 -6.31 -8.71 5.77
C GLN A 30 -4.91 -9.32 5.77
N LYS A 31 -4.84 -10.63 5.50
CA LYS A 31 -3.60 -11.27 5.09
C LYS A 31 -3.44 -11.09 3.58
N CYS A 32 -2.24 -10.72 3.17
CA CYS A 32 -1.92 -10.41 1.78
C CYS A 32 -0.75 -11.28 1.34
N ASP A 33 -0.55 -11.37 0.03
CA ASP A 33 0.47 -12.21 -0.57
C ASP A 33 1.65 -11.36 -1.05
N SER A 34 2.86 -11.74 -0.66
CA SER A 34 4.08 -11.13 -1.20
C SER A 34 4.50 -11.70 -2.56
N TYR A 35 3.77 -12.68 -3.09
CA TYR A 35 4.18 -13.48 -4.27
C TYR A 35 4.65 -12.61 -5.44
N TYR A 36 3.79 -11.74 -5.96
CA TYR A 36 4.14 -10.87 -7.10
C TYR A 36 5.19 -9.80 -6.77
N ILE A 37 5.33 -9.42 -5.50
CA ILE A 37 6.40 -8.52 -5.04
C ILE A 37 7.75 -9.26 -5.09
N GLY A 38 7.76 -10.53 -4.71
CA GLY A 38 8.92 -11.42 -4.82
C GLY A 38 9.26 -11.84 -6.25
N LEU A 39 8.31 -11.72 -7.19
CA LEU A 39 8.53 -11.97 -8.61
C LEU A 39 8.88 -10.73 -9.42
N ASP A 40 8.85 -9.54 -8.82
CA ASP A 40 9.17 -8.31 -9.54
C ASP A 40 10.61 -8.33 -10.08
N GLU A 41 10.74 -8.35 -11.41
CA GLU A 41 12.01 -8.40 -12.14
C GLU A 41 12.47 -7.02 -12.62
N GLU A 42 11.69 -5.96 -12.35
CA GLU A 42 12.05 -4.61 -12.79
C GLU A 42 13.39 -4.17 -12.20
N PRO A 43 14.19 -3.34 -12.91
CA PRO A 43 15.45 -2.84 -12.39
C PRO A 43 15.36 -2.08 -11.06
N ALA A 44 14.16 -1.59 -10.71
CA ALA A 44 13.84 -0.92 -9.46
C ALA A 44 13.61 -1.90 -8.28
N ALA A 45 13.32 -3.18 -8.55
CA ALA A 45 13.02 -4.23 -7.57
C ALA A 45 14.28 -4.93 -7.01
N ARG A 46 15.36 -4.19 -6.81
CA ARG A 46 16.65 -4.77 -6.35
C ARG A 46 16.58 -5.22 -4.89
N GLY A 47 17.33 -6.28 -4.58
CA GLY A 47 17.45 -6.83 -3.24
C GLY A 47 16.40 -7.89 -2.91
N GLY A 48 16.37 -8.31 -1.64
CA GLY A 48 15.42 -9.29 -1.12
C GLY A 48 14.03 -8.70 -0.86
N LEU A 49 13.10 -9.53 -0.40
CA LEU A 49 11.68 -9.14 -0.27
C LEU A 49 11.48 -7.87 0.57
N GLY A 50 12.17 -7.74 1.71
CA GLY A 50 12.10 -6.54 2.55
C GLY A 50 12.49 -5.25 1.83
N ALA A 51 13.50 -5.30 0.96
CA ALA A 51 13.94 -4.15 0.16
C ALA A 51 12.90 -3.80 -0.93
N ARG A 52 12.29 -4.81 -1.56
CA ARG A 52 11.22 -4.61 -2.55
C ARG A 52 9.95 -4.04 -1.93
N LEU A 53 9.58 -4.50 -0.75
CA LEU A 53 8.48 -3.92 0.04
C LEU A 53 8.77 -2.48 0.45
N ALA A 54 10.00 -2.18 0.87
CA ALA A 54 10.41 -0.81 1.15
C ALA A 54 10.31 0.09 -0.10
N ARG A 55 10.69 -0.42 -1.27
CA ARG A 55 10.54 0.27 -2.55
C ARG A 55 9.08 0.52 -2.93
N LEU A 56 8.18 -0.43 -2.67
CA LEU A 56 6.73 -0.21 -2.83
C LEU A 56 6.27 0.96 -1.95
N LEU A 57 6.69 1.00 -0.69
CA LEU A 57 6.31 2.07 0.25
C LEU A 57 6.98 3.41 -0.06
N ASP A 58 8.16 3.44 -0.69
CA ASP A 58 8.77 4.69 -1.20
C ASP A 58 7.87 5.37 -2.24
N GLN A 59 7.24 4.57 -3.11
CA GLN A 59 6.26 5.08 -4.07
C GLN A 59 4.97 5.53 -3.37
N TRP A 60 4.53 4.83 -2.32
CA TRP A 60 3.40 5.29 -1.50
C TRP A 60 3.70 6.66 -0.87
N SER A 61 4.87 6.83 -0.25
CA SER A 61 5.31 8.11 0.32
C SER A 61 5.32 9.23 -0.71
N SER A 62 5.76 8.94 -1.94
CA SER A 62 5.76 9.91 -3.04
C SER A 62 4.34 10.36 -3.43
N GLN A 63 3.39 9.42 -3.49
CA GLN A 63 1.97 9.72 -3.73
C GLN A 63 1.36 10.57 -2.60
N ILE A 64 1.63 10.24 -1.34
CA ILE A 64 1.16 11.02 -0.19
C ILE A 64 1.77 12.43 -0.18
N ALA A 65 3.05 12.56 -0.52
CA ALA A 65 3.70 13.87 -0.63
C ALA A 65 3.10 14.73 -1.75
N ALA A 66 2.64 14.12 -2.84
CA ALA A 66 1.90 14.83 -3.89
C ALA A 66 0.52 15.30 -3.41
N LEU A 67 -0.25 14.40 -2.76
CA LEU A 67 -1.56 14.73 -2.19
C LEU A 67 -1.50 15.89 -1.19
N ARG A 68 -0.46 15.96 -0.35
CA ARG A 68 -0.28 17.06 0.63
C ARG A 68 -0.14 18.44 0.00
N LYS A 69 0.21 18.53 -1.29
CA LYS A 69 0.41 19.81 -1.99
C LYS A 69 -0.88 20.35 -2.59
N VAL A 70 -1.73 19.49 -3.12
CA VAL A 70 -2.84 19.88 -4.00
C VAL A 70 -4.17 19.17 -3.71
N GLY A 71 -4.21 18.26 -2.73
CA GLY A 71 -5.33 17.36 -2.52
C GLY A 71 -5.48 16.35 -3.66
N GLY A 72 -6.65 15.72 -3.76
CA GLY A 72 -7.00 14.72 -4.77
C GLY A 72 -7.10 13.29 -4.24
N VAL A 73 -6.81 12.33 -5.11
CA VAL A 73 -6.90 10.89 -4.82
C VAL A 73 -5.62 10.20 -5.25
N ALA A 74 -5.11 9.30 -4.41
CA ALA A 74 -4.05 8.36 -4.75
C ALA A 74 -4.50 6.91 -4.50
N TYR A 75 -3.94 5.98 -5.29
CA TYR A 75 -4.16 4.55 -5.14
C TYR A 75 -2.84 3.86 -4.79
N LEU A 76 -2.81 3.12 -3.67
CA LEU A 76 -1.62 2.45 -3.15
C LEU A 76 -1.86 0.93 -3.09
N PRO A 77 -1.21 0.12 -3.95
CA PRO A 77 -1.50 -1.31 -4.04
C PRO A 77 -0.79 -2.07 -2.92
N PHE A 78 -1.49 -3.03 -2.30
CA PHE A 78 -0.96 -3.79 -1.16
C PHE A 78 -1.12 -5.32 -1.28
N ASP A 79 -1.89 -5.80 -2.25
CA ASP A 79 -2.09 -7.23 -2.51
C ASP A 79 -2.29 -7.47 -4.01
N PHE A 80 -1.71 -8.54 -4.53
CA PHE A 80 -1.66 -8.83 -5.96
C PHE A 80 -2.04 -10.29 -6.17
N SER A 81 -3.08 -10.52 -6.99
CA SER A 81 -3.53 -11.87 -7.36
C SER A 81 -3.69 -11.97 -8.87
N ASP A 82 -3.80 -13.17 -9.39
CA ASP A 82 -3.91 -13.40 -10.84
C ASP A 82 -5.09 -12.66 -11.48
N GLN A 83 -6.20 -12.49 -10.74
CA GLN A 83 -7.46 -11.96 -11.29
C GLN A 83 -7.80 -10.54 -10.82
N CYS A 84 -7.14 -10.05 -9.77
CA CYS A 84 -7.42 -8.74 -9.19
C CYS A 84 -6.28 -8.23 -8.31
N THR A 85 -6.38 -6.97 -7.91
CA THR A 85 -5.43 -6.31 -7.01
C THR A 85 -6.18 -5.58 -5.90
N ALA A 86 -5.58 -5.52 -4.71
CA ALA A 86 -6.10 -4.75 -3.58
C ALA A 86 -5.34 -3.44 -3.41
N TRP A 87 -6.08 -2.37 -3.16
CA TRP A 87 -5.57 -1.00 -3.12
C TRP A 87 -6.10 -0.24 -1.90
N LEU A 88 -5.28 0.64 -1.36
CA LEU A 88 -5.72 1.74 -0.52
C LEU A 88 -6.05 2.92 -1.42
N ARG A 89 -7.30 3.37 -1.42
CA ARG A 89 -7.68 4.68 -1.95
C ARG A 89 -7.49 5.72 -0.84
N VAL A 90 -6.63 6.70 -1.08
CA VAL A 90 -6.40 7.83 -0.19
C VAL A 90 -6.98 9.07 -0.84
N SER A 91 -8.00 9.65 -0.21
CA SER A 91 -8.68 10.85 -0.69
C SER A 91 -8.45 12.00 0.28
N SER A 92 -8.07 13.17 -0.21
CA SER A 92 -7.90 14.39 0.59
C SER A 92 -8.33 15.60 -0.24
N GLU A 93 -9.31 16.37 0.25
CA GLU A 93 -9.77 17.55 -0.49
C GLU A 93 -8.84 18.75 -0.29
N ASP A 94 -8.27 18.89 0.91
CA ASP A 94 -7.51 20.06 1.35
C ASP A 94 -5.99 19.81 1.47
N GLY A 95 -5.54 18.60 1.17
CA GLY A 95 -4.14 18.19 1.34
C GLY A 95 -3.71 18.08 2.81
N GLN A 96 -4.64 18.04 3.76
CA GLN A 96 -4.37 17.91 5.19
C GLN A 96 -5.10 16.71 5.79
N ALA A 97 -6.42 16.68 5.72
CA ALA A 97 -7.24 15.57 6.20
C ALA A 97 -7.43 14.54 5.09
N ALA A 98 -7.39 13.26 5.43
CA ALA A 98 -7.54 12.18 4.49
C ALA A 98 -8.47 11.08 4.99
N GLU A 99 -9.26 10.54 4.06
CA GLU A 99 -9.88 9.24 4.19
C GLU A 99 -9.00 8.20 3.48
N VAL A 100 -8.65 7.14 4.20
CA VAL A 100 -7.99 5.97 3.61
C VAL A 100 -9.00 4.83 3.62
N GLN A 101 -9.19 4.19 2.48
CA GLN A 101 -10.15 3.09 2.30
C GLN A 101 -9.52 1.94 1.52
N ALA A 102 -9.63 0.71 2.03
CA ALA A 102 -9.23 -0.49 1.30
C ALA A 102 -10.31 -0.92 0.29
N GLY A 103 -9.89 -1.43 -0.85
CA GLY A 103 -10.78 -1.90 -1.91
C GLY A 103 -10.06 -2.76 -2.94
N TRP A 104 -10.84 -3.26 -3.89
CA TRP A 104 -10.39 -4.11 -4.98
C TRP A 104 -10.45 -3.39 -6.32
N SER A 105 -9.60 -3.79 -7.26
CA SER A 105 -9.70 -3.47 -8.68
C SER A 105 -9.52 -4.75 -9.49
N ARG A 106 -10.17 -4.86 -10.65
CA ARG A 106 -10.02 -5.99 -11.59
C ARG A 106 -8.70 -5.95 -12.38
N ILE A 107 -7.81 -5.01 -12.08
CA ILE A 107 -6.45 -5.05 -12.60
C ILE A 107 -5.77 -6.32 -12.07
N GLU A 108 -5.35 -7.17 -13.00
CA GLU A 108 -4.66 -8.43 -12.72
C GLU A 108 -3.24 -8.18 -12.21
N GLY A 109 -2.84 -8.88 -11.14
CA GLY A 109 -1.58 -8.65 -10.43
C GLY A 109 -0.34 -8.92 -11.26
N TRP A 110 -0.39 -9.89 -12.17
CA TRP A 110 0.72 -10.19 -13.09
C TRP A 110 1.00 -9.05 -14.08
N GLY A 111 0.03 -8.16 -14.31
CA GLY A 111 0.18 -6.96 -15.13
C GLY A 111 0.70 -5.74 -14.38
N VAL A 112 1.10 -5.88 -13.11
CA VAL A 112 1.60 -4.80 -12.28
C VAL A 112 3.03 -5.11 -11.84
N ALA A 113 3.96 -4.19 -12.06
CA ALA A 113 5.26 -4.20 -11.43
C ALA A 113 5.18 -3.47 -10.08
N PRO A 114 5.23 -4.15 -8.92
CA PRO A 114 5.06 -3.49 -7.62
C PRO A 114 6.09 -2.37 -7.34
N SER A 115 7.30 -2.49 -7.88
CA SER A 115 8.38 -1.49 -7.74
C SER A 115 8.26 -0.27 -8.66
N ASP A 116 7.31 -0.30 -9.61
CA ASP A 116 6.94 0.79 -10.51
C ASP A 116 5.45 0.76 -10.89
N TYR A 117 4.57 0.87 -9.90
CA TYR A 117 3.13 0.68 -10.11
C TYR A 117 2.40 1.96 -10.59
N LEU A 118 3.09 3.11 -10.63
CA LEU A 118 2.43 4.42 -10.73
C LEU A 118 1.59 4.59 -12.00
N ALA A 119 2.07 4.10 -13.14
CA ALA A 119 1.34 4.13 -14.40
C ALA A 119 0.04 3.27 -14.33
N VAL A 120 0.07 2.18 -13.56
CA VAL A 120 -1.09 1.33 -13.32
C VAL A 120 -2.06 1.96 -12.33
N ALA A 121 -1.55 2.62 -11.28
CA ALA A 121 -2.39 3.35 -10.31
C ALA A 121 -3.32 4.36 -11.00
N ALA A 122 -2.81 5.09 -12.00
CA ALA A 122 -3.58 6.05 -12.79
C ALA A 122 -4.72 5.42 -13.62
N ARG A 123 -4.71 4.09 -13.80
CA ARG A 123 -5.71 3.34 -14.58
C ARG A 123 -6.80 2.72 -13.71
N VAL A 124 -6.73 2.84 -12.38
CA VAL A 124 -7.76 2.34 -11.47
C VAL A 124 -9.07 3.14 -11.67
N GLN A 125 -10.05 2.52 -12.33
CA GLN A 125 -11.37 3.12 -12.61
C GLN A 125 -12.53 2.35 -11.98
N ASP A 126 -12.27 1.14 -11.51
CA ASP A 126 -13.26 0.17 -11.05
C ASP A 126 -13.11 -0.16 -9.55
N PHE A 127 -12.55 0.77 -8.79
CA PHE A 127 -12.29 0.60 -7.35
C PHE A 127 -13.58 0.23 -6.60
N ALA A 128 -13.61 -1.00 -6.07
CA ALA A 128 -14.69 -1.56 -5.28
C ALA A 128 -14.32 -1.53 -3.79
N PRO A 129 -14.87 -0.62 -2.98
CA PRO A 129 -14.50 -0.48 -1.58
C PRO A 129 -14.92 -1.70 -0.75
N ILE A 130 -14.06 -2.11 0.18
CA ILE A 130 -14.40 -3.12 1.18
C ILE A 130 -15.20 -2.44 2.30
N PRO A 131 -16.42 -2.90 2.61
CA PRO A 131 -17.25 -2.29 3.66
C PRO A 131 -16.50 -2.20 4.99
N ARG A 132 -16.56 -1.02 5.62
CA ARG A 132 -15.95 -0.72 6.93
C ARG A 132 -14.42 -0.80 6.99
N ALA A 133 -13.73 -1.01 5.86
CA ALA A 133 -12.28 -1.01 5.79
C ALA A 133 -11.73 0.39 5.48
N HIS A 134 -12.05 1.36 6.34
CA HIS A 134 -11.61 2.75 6.18
C HIS A 134 -11.23 3.40 7.51
N VAL A 135 -10.46 4.48 7.43
CA VAL A 135 -10.10 5.33 8.57
C VAL A 135 -9.93 6.77 8.12
N GLN A 136 -10.26 7.71 8.99
CA GLN A 136 -9.92 9.13 8.81
C GLN A 136 -8.64 9.46 9.56
N CYS A 137 -7.77 10.25 8.93
CA CYS A 137 -6.44 10.57 9.44
C CYS A 137 -5.93 11.91 8.89
N SER A 138 -4.83 12.42 9.43
CA SER A 138 -4.08 13.48 8.73
C SER A 138 -3.09 12.87 7.74
N LEU A 139 -2.81 13.55 6.63
CA LEU A 139 -1.78 13.12 5.68
C LEU A 139 -0.38 13.14 6.29
N ASN A 140 -0.13 13.97 7.31
CA ASN A 140 1.15 14.00 8.03
C ASN A 140 1.37 12.70 8.82
N ASP A 141 0.37 12.29 9.58
CA ASP A 141 0.42 11.06 10.36
C ASP A 141 0.43 9.81 9.46
N LEU A 142 -0.33 9.83 8.36
CA LEU A 142 -0.29 8.79 7.34
C LEU A 142 1.12 8.65 6.74
N ALA A 143 1.76 9.76 6.38
CA ALA A 143 3.13 9.76 5.86
C ALA A 143 4.12 9.20 6.89
N ALA A 144 4.02 9.61 8.15
CA ALA A 144 4.87 9.10 9.22
C ALA A 144 4.68 7.59 9.43
N GLN A 145 3.44 7.11 9.37
CA GLN A 145 3.14 5.69 9.52
C GLN A 145 3.62 4.85 8.33
N ILE A 146 3.53 5.36 7.10
CA ILE A 146 4.11 4.71 5.91
C ILE A 146 5.62 4.62 6.05
N ASP A 147 6.30 5.68 6.48
CA ASP A 147 7.75 5.68 6.70
C ASP A 147 8.18 4.68 7.79
N ALA A 148 7.41 4.60 8.87
CA ALA A 148 7.62 3.60 9.93
C ALA A 148 7.45 2.16 9.39
N ASN A 149 6.37 1.89 8.63
CA ASN A 149 6.15 0.57 8.00
C ASN A 149 7.28 0.23 7.02
N ARG A 150 7.72 1.20 6.22
CA ARG A 150 8.82 1.06 5.26
C ARG A 150 10.12 0.65 5.95
N SER A 151 10.49 1.38 7.01
CA SER A 151 11.69 1.09 7.79
C SER A 151 11.64 -0.29 8.44
N ALA A 152 10.48 -0.67 8.99
CA ALA A 152 10.28 -1.99 9.57
C ALA A 152 10.39 -3.12 8.54
N LEU A 153 9.76 -2.97 7.37
CA LEU A 153 9.81 -3.97 6.29
C LEU A 153 11.21 -4.13 5.70
N ALA A 154 11.93 -3.03 5.51
CA ALA A 154 13.33 -3.06 5.07
C ALA A 154 14.22 -3.90 6.01
N ALA A 155 13.98 -3.79 7.33
CA ALA A 155 14.73 -4.52 8.34
C ALA A 155 14.42 -6.04 8.38
N THR A 156 13.37 -6.51 7.69
CA THR A 156 13.02 -7.94 7.66
C THR A 156 13.93 -8.78 6.75
N GLY A 157 14.77 -8.15 5.93
CA GLY A 157 15.69 -8.86 5.05
C GLY A 157 15.00 -9.59 3.89
N PRO A 158 15.69 -10.57 3.25
CA PRO A 158 15.13 -11.37 2.17
C PRO A 158 13.88 -12.18 2.55
#